data_AF-A0A7S1QVP9-F1
#
_entry.id   AF-A0A7S1QVP9-F1
#
_cell.length_a   1.000
_cell.length_b   1.000
_cell.length_c   1.000
_cell.angle_alpha   90.00
_cell.angle_beta   90.00
_cell.angle_gamma   90.00
#
_symmetry.space_group_name_H-M   'P 1'
#
loop_
_entity.id
_entity.type
_entity.pdbx_description
1 polymer ?
#
loop_
_entity_poly.entity_id
_entity_poly.type
_entity_poly.pdbx_seq_one_letter_code
_entity_poly.pdbx_strand_id
1 'polypeptide(L)'
;GFLAGSGPAAKAPAHFLLCQTYEQGSVAALVLQEQGGTAGGTQAVVCLLDLSEQDFEQLDAIDGITLEELPAMPEAVSLGDLPEGSVRRSDDLPGSYAWASAMRVMASRGVCSLYAWRARRLLTLDMQAEGEEEEDEDDAGD
;
A
#
# COMPACT_ATOMS: atom_id res chain seq x y z
N GLY A 1 -1.00 -12.65 -4.02
CA GLY A 1 0.35 -12.20 -4.43
C GLY A 1 0.34 -10.68 -4.53
N PHE A 2 1.32 -10.09 -5.20
CA PHE A 2 1.21 -8.71 -5.70
C PHE A 2 0.89 -8.78 -7.18
N LEU A 3 -0.28 -8.27 -7.58
CA LEU A 3 -0.63 -8.16 -8.99
C LEU A 3 0.05 -6.91 -9.58
N ALA A 4 0.70 -7.05 -10.74
CA ALA A 4 0.95 -5.93 -11.62
C ALA A 4 -0.38 -5.56 -12.28
N GLY A 5 -1.18 -4.75 -11.59
CA GLY A 5 -2.45 -4.24 -12.09
C GLY A 5 -3.68 -4.89 -11.46
N SER A 6 -4.28 -4.17 -10.52
CA SER A 6 -5.74 -4.01 -10.56
C SER A 6 -5.98 -2.56 -10.98
N GLY A 7 -6.95 -2.35 -11.87
CA GLY A 7 -7.19 -1.12 -12.64
C GLY A 7 -7.20 0.18 -11.82
N PRO A 8 -7.30 1.35 -12.48
CA PRO A 8 -7.08 2.64 -11.83
C PRO A 8 -7.90 2.71 -10.56
N ALA A 9 -7.21 2.76 -9.41
CA ALA A 9 -7.86 3.15 -8.18
C ALA A 9 -8.53 4.48 -8.51
N ALA A 10 -9.85 4.49 -8.51
CA ALA A 10 -10.59 5.73 -8.40
C ALA A 10 -9.91 6.54 -7.30
N LYS A 11 -9.79 7.86 -7.50
CA LYS A 11 -9.21 8.86 -6.57
C LYS A 11 -9.97 8.91 -5.24
N ALA A 12 -10.14 7.76 -4.61
CA ALA A 12 -10.85 7.56 -3.38
C ALA A 12 -9.87 7.81 -2.24
N PRO A 13 -10.34 8.37 -1.11
CA PRO A 13 -9.51 8.55 0.07
C PRO A 13 -8.82 7.24 0.48
N ALA A 14 -7.53 7.37 0.75
CA ALA A 14 -6.68 6.30 1.23
C ALA A 14 -6.16 6.67 2.62
N HIS A 15 -6.35 5.78 3.59
CA HIS A 15 -5.90 5.97 4.97
C HIS A 15 -4.75 5.02 5.28
N PHE A 16 -3.60 5.57 5.61
CA PHE A 16 -2.45 4.79 6.06
C PHE A 16 -2.68 4.31 7.49
N LEU A 17 -2.66 3.00 7.69
CA LEU A 17 -2.85 2.38 9.01
C LEU A 17 -1.52 2.01 9.65
N LEU A 18 -0.64 1.36 8.87
CA LEU A 18 0.68 0.92 9.29
C LEU A 18 1.67 1.18 8.15
N CYS A 19 2.90 1.54 8.50
CA CYS A 19 3.95 1.83 7.54
C CYS A 19 5.29 1.31 8.09
N GLN A 20 6.07 0.66 7.24
CA GLN A 20 7.40 0.14 7.57
C GLN A 20 8.33 0.28 6.37
N THR A 21 9.56 0.74 6.62
CA THR A 21 10.63 0.74 5.61
C THR A 21 10.82 -0.66 5.05
N TYR A 22 10.86 -0.77 3.73
CA TYR A 22 11.11 -2.02 3.02
C TYR A 22 12.59 -2.10 2.64
N GLU A 23 13.02 -1.29 1.68
CA GLU A 23 14.43 -1.11 1.33
C GLU A 23 14.81 0.37 1.24
N GLN A 24 16.02 0.66 0.75
CA GLN A 24 16.43 2.03 0.52
C GLN A 24 15.55 2.65 -0.56
N GLY A 25 14.74 3.65 -0.18
CA GLY A 25 13.84 4.33 -1.09
C GLY A 25 12.45 3.70 -1.24
N SER A 26 12.15 2.57 -0.57
CA SER A 26 10.82 1.96 -0.65
C SER A 26 10.21 1.66 0.72
N VAL A 27 8.88 1.70 0.76
CA VAL A 27 8.09 1.56 2.00
C VAL A 27 6.93 0.64 1.75
N ALA A 28 6.70 -0.29 2.66
CA ALA A 28 5.48 -1.08 2.65
C ALA A 28 4.48 -0.44 3.61
N ALA A 29 3.25 -0.26 3.15
CA ALA A 29 2.18 0.38 3.90
C ALA A 29 0.90 -0.46 3.84
N LEU A 30 0.24 -0.63 4.99
CA LEU A 30 -1.14 -1.07 5.04
C LEU A 30 -2.04 0.15 4.86
N VAL A 31 -2.83 0.14 3.80
CA VAL A 31 -3.74 1.22 3.44
C VAL A 31 -5.17 0.72 3.51
N LEU A 32 -6.06 1.54 4.06
CA LEU A 32 -7.49 1.37 3.98
C LEU A 32 -8.01 2.28 2.87
N GLN A 33 -8.54 1.69 1.80
CA GLN A 33 -9.06 2.41 0.66
C GLN A 33 -10.59 2.38 0.67
N GLU A 34 -11.22 3.55 0.52
CA GLU A 34 -12.66 3.62 0.33
C GLU A 34 -13.04 3.12 -1.06
N GLN A 35 -13.99 2.21 -1.16
CA GLN A 35 -14.54 1.77 -2.45
C GLN A 35 -15.74 2.65 -2.81
N GLY A 36 -15.67 3.30 -3.98
CA GLY A 36 -16.79 4.05 -4.55
C GLY A 36 -17.88 3.11 -5.08
N GLY A 37 -19.15 3.43 -4.82
CA GLY A 37 -20.30 2.67 -5.34
C GLY A 37 -21.45 2.52 -4.34
N THR A 38 -22.53 1.87 -4.78
CA THR A 38 -23.78 1.70 -4.01
C THR A 38 -23.66 0.73 -2.82
N ALA A 39 -22.59 -0.06 -2.76
CA ALA A 39 -22.29 -0.98 -1.68
C ALA A 39 -21.17 -0.49 -0.73
N GLY A 40 -20.85 0.82 -0.78
CA GLY A 40 -19.72 1.50 -0.12
C GLY A 40 -19.11 0.76 1.07
N GLY A 41 -17.83 0.43 0.93
CA GLY A 41 -17.06 -0.29 1.93
C GLY A 41 -15.63 0.23 2.02
N THR A 42 -14.91 -0.20 3.05
CA THR A 42 -13.48 0.07 3.19
C THR A 42 -12.71 -1.22 2.99
N GLN A 43 -11.66 -1.17 2.17
CA GLN A 43 -10.88 -2.33 1.79
C GLN A 43 -9.43 -2.15 2.22
N ALA A 44 -8.89 -3.14 2.94
CA ALA A 44 -7.51 -3.12 3.39
C ALA A 44 -6.60 -3.75 2.32
N VAL A 45 -5.49 -3.08 2.00
CA VAL A 45 -4.49 -3.52 1.00
C VAL A 45 -3.08 -3.22 1.51
N VAL A 46 -2.10 -4.05 1.16
CA VAL A 46 -0.68 -3.69 1.34
C VAL A 46 -0.17 -3.06 0.06
N CYS A 47 0.33 -1.84 0.16
CA CYS A 47 1.04 -1.16 -0.90
C CYS A 47 2.55 -1.26 -0.67
N LEU A 48 3.30 -1.57 -1.72
CA LEU A 48 4.73 -1.30 -1.79
C LEU A 48 4.90 -0.02 -2.59
N LEU A 49 5.44 1.00 -1.94
CA LEU A 49 5.62 2.35 -2.46
C LEU A 49 7.10 2.57 -2.76
N ASP A 50 7.42 2.87 -4.01
CA ASP A 50 8.72 3.37 -4.42
C ASP A 50 8.75 4.90 -4.32
N LEU A 51 9.68 5.40 -3.52
CA LEU A 51 9.92 6.80 -3.26
C LEU A 51 11.28 7.26 -3.77
N SER A 52 11.99 6.45 -4.57
CA SER A 52 13.35 6.79 -5.04
C SER A 52 13.39 8.05 -5.91
N GLU A 53 12.29 8.34 -6.61
CA GLU A 53 12.14 9.52 -7.47
C GLU A 53 11.58 10.74 -6.72
N GLN A 54 11.25 10.60 -5.43
CA GLN A 54 10.75 11.71 -4.64
C GLN A 54 11.92 12.55 -4.15
N ASP A 55 11.88 13.84 -4.50
CA ASP A 55 12.86 14.82 -4.03
C ASP A 55 12.58 15.19 -2.57
N PHE A 56 13.29 14.52 -1.67
CA PHE A 56 13.27 14.82 -0.25
C PHE A 56 14.33 15.85 0.15
N GLU A 57 15.11 16.44 -0.76
CA GLU A 57 16.13 17.45 -0.41
C GLU A 57 15.48 18.73 0.17
N GLN A 58 14.19 18.96 -0.11
CA GLN A 58 13.40 20.01 0.53
C GLN A 58 13.04 19.71 1.99
N LEU A 59 13.22 18.46 2.46
CA LEU A 59 12.98 18.06 3.85
C LEU A 59 14.16 18.38 4.78
N ASP A 60 15.38 18.60 4.27
CA ASP A 60 16.51 19.02 5.12
C ASP A 60 16.30 20.43 5.71
N ALA A 61 15.38 21.22 5.13
CA ALA A 61 14.91 22.48 5.71
C ALA A 61 13.88 22.30 6.85
N ILE A 62 13.49 21.06 7.16
CA ILE A 62 12.38 20.73 8.09
C ILE A 62 12.87 20.37 9.51
N ASP A 63 14.18 20.25 9.71
CA ASP A 63 14.80 20.13 11.04
C ASP A 63 14.65 21.46 11.82
N GLY A 64 13.44 21.68 12.35
CA GLY A 64 13.08 22.89 13.09
C GLY A 64 11.63 23.36 12.95
N ILE A 65 10.78 22.70 12.15
CA ILE A 65 9.40 23.18 11.91
C ILE A 65 8.63 23.30 13.23
N THR A 66 8.29 24.55 13.55
CA THR A 66 7.35 24.89 14.60
C THR A 66 5.92 24.66 14.11
N LEU A 67 4.94 24.53 15.02
CA LEU A 67 3.53 24.37 14.65
C LEU A 67 2.99 25.51 13.75
N GLU A 68 3.66 26.67 13.76
CA GLU A 68 3.31 27.85 12.95
C GLU A 68 3.78 27.73 11.49
N GLU A 69 4.76 26.86 11.21
CA GLU A 69 5.35 26.65 9.88
C GLU A 69 4.77 25.44 9.14
N LEU A 70 3.90 24.66 9.80
CA LEU A 70 3.10 23.59 9.19
C LEU A 70 2.35 24.01 7.90
N PRO A 71 1.77 25.22 7.79
CA PRO A 71 1.13 25.67 6.55
C PRO A 71 2.09 25.91 5.39
N ALA A 72 3.39 26.04 5.66
CA ALA A 72 4.45 26.19 4.65
C ALA A 72 5.06 24.85 4.23
N MET A 73 4.62 23.73 4.82
CA MET A 73 5.04 22.40 4.36
C MET A 73 4.55 22.14 2.94
N PRO A 74 5.31 21.37 2.14
CA PRO A 74 4.87 20.92 0.84
C PRO A 74 3.51 20.23 0.96
N GLU A 75 2.62 20.50 0.01
CA GLU A 75 1.33 19.82 -0.06
C GLU A 75 1.55 18.31 -0.19
N ALA A 76 0.82 17.52 0.61
CA ALA A 76 0.95 16.07 0.57
C ALA A 76 0.51 15.55 -0.81
N VAL A 77 1.36 14.73 -1.43
CA VAL A 77 1.05 14.09 -2.71
C VAL A 77 0.13 12.91 -2.46
N SER A 78 -0.96 12.82 -3.22
CA SER A 78 -1.86 11.67 -3.17
C SER A 78 -1.18 10.42 -3.73
N LEU A 79 -1.53 9.24 -3.22
CA LEU A 79 -1.05 7.96 -3.77
C LEU A 79 -1.37 7.80 -5.26
N GLY A 80 -2.48 8.38 -5.74
CA GLY A 80 -2.87 8.32 -7.14
C GLY A 80 -2.13 9.30 -8.05
N ASP A 81 -1.39 10.24 -7.48
CA ASP A 81 -0.61 11.26 -8.22
C ASP A 81 0.90 10.91 -8.25
N LEU A 82 1.29 9.78 -7.65
CA LEU A 82 2.65 9.23 -7.78
C LEU A 82 2.92 8.73 -9.21
N PRO A 83 4.19 8.69 -9.64
CA PRO A 83 4.54 8.15 -10.95
C PRO A 83 3.99 6.74 -11.18
N GLU A 84 3.72 6.43 -12.45
CA GLU A 84 3.24 5.10 -12.83
C GLU A 84 4.27 4.05 -12.43
N GLY A 85 3.81 2.97 -11.79
CA GLY A 85 4.68 1.91 -11.28
C GLY A 85 5.25 2.16 -9.88
N SER A 86 5.16 3.39 -9.33
CA SER A 86 5.62 3.68 -7.96
C SER A 86 4.78 3.03 -6.87
N VAL A 87 3.57 2.54 -7.20
CA VAL A 87 2.67 1.88 -6.25
C VAL A 87 2.32 0.50 -6.75
N ARG A 88 2.85 -0.53 -6.09
CA ARG A 88 2.39 -1.91 -6.26
C ARG A 88 1.43 -2.27 -5.14
N ARG A 89 0.35 -2.99 -5.44
CA ARG A 89 -0.68 -3.36 -4.45
C ARG A 89 -0.81 -4.88 -4.35
N SER A 90 -1.05 -5.36 -3.14
CA SER A 90 -1.49 -6.72 -2.89
C SER A 90 -2.94 -6.92 -3.33
N ASP A 91 -3.38 -8.17 -3.34
CA ASP A 91 -4.80 -8.51 -3.35
C ASP A 91 -5.53 -7.89 -2.14
N ASP A 92 -6.84 -7.78 -2.27
CA ASP A 92 -7.73 -7.34 -1.21
C ASP A 92 -7.64 -8.24 0.02
N LEU A 93 -7.28 -7.65 1.16
CA LEU A 93 -7.19 -8.39 2.41
C LEU A 93 -8.59 -8.63 3.01
N PRO A 94 -8.78 -9.72 3.77
CA PRO A 94 -10.00 -9.90 4.54
C PRO A 94 -10.26 -8.71 5.49
N GLY A 95 -11.52 -8.32 5.66
CA GLY A 95 -11.91 -7.16 6.48
C GLY A 95 -11.38 -7.18 7.93
N SER A 96 -10.99 -8.34 8.47
CA SER A 96 -10.31 -8.44 9.77
C SER A 96 -9.00 -7.62 9.84
N TYR A 97 -8.34 -7.38 8.71
CA TYR A 97 -7.08 -6.63 8.62
C TYR A 97 -7.26 -5.11 8.59
N ALA A 98 -8.50 -4.59 8.51
CA ALA A 98 -8.79 -3.18 8.75
C ALA A 98 -8.41 -2.74 10.19
N TRP A 99 -8.27 -3.71 11.12
CA TRP A 99 -7.78 -3.49 12.49
C TRP A 99 -6.46 -4.21 12.76
N ALA A 100 -5.59 -4.32 11.75
CA ALA A 100 -4.23 -4.78 11.97
C ALA A 100 -3.53 -3.87 12.99
N SER A 101 -2.83 -4.49 13.94
CA SER A 101 -2.12 -3.77 15.01
C SER A 101 -0.62 -3.80 14.86
N ALA A 102 -0.09 -4.69 14.02
CA ALA A 102 1.33 -4.80 13.80
C ALA A 102 1.62 -5.25 12.37
N MET A 103 2.72 -4.72 11.86
CA MET A 103 3.27 -5.02 10.55
C MET A 103 4.76 -5.27 10.72
N ARG A 104 5.28 -6.31 10.07
CA ARG A 104 6.71 -6.60 10.05
C ARG A 104 7.13 -6.93 8.63
N VAL A 105 8.18 -6.25 8.18
CA VAL A 105 8.73 -6.39 6.84
C VAL A 105 10.10 -7.06 6.92
N MET A 106 10.42 -7.88 5.92
CA MET A 106 11.75 -8.43 5.73
C MET A 106 12.10 -8.39 4.24
N ALA A 107 12.65 -7.26 3.77
CA ALA A 107 12.95 -7.05 2.36
C ALA A 107 13.96 -8.04 1.79
N SER A 108 14.95 -8.48 2.59
CA SER A 108 15.91 -9.52 2.19
C SER A 108 15.27 -10.89 1.87
N ARG A 109 14.00 -11.08 2.25
CA ARG A 109 13.21 -12.28 1.98
C ARG A 109 11.98 -12.00 1.12
N GLY A 110 11.75 -10.77 0.70
CA GLY A 110 10.59 -10.47 -0.12
C GLY A 110 9.26 -10.53 0.63
N VAL A 111 9.20 -10.40 1.96
CA VAL A 111 7.95 -10.69 2.71
C VAL A 111 7.47 -9.55 3.62
N CYS A 112 6.15 -9.47 3.76
CA CYS A 112 5.45 -8.62 4.73
C CYS A 112 4.48 -9.45 5.56
N SER A 113 4.53 -9.33 6.89
CA SER A 113 3.60 -10.00 7.80
C SER A 113 2.73 -9.00 8.54
N LEU A 114 1.44 -9.27 8.58
CA LEU A 114 0.42 -8.47 9.25
C LEU A 114 -0.24 -9.27 10.37
N TYR A 115 -0.38 -8.65 11.54
CA TYR A 115 -1.09 -9.23 12.68
C TYR A 115 -2.34 -8.42 13.02
N ALA A 116 -3.50 -9.08 12.97
CA ALA A 116 -4.79 -8.54 13.37
C ALA A 116 -5.19 -9.09 14.74
N TRP A 117 -4.85 -8.35 15.81
CA TRP A 117 -4.99 -8.85 17.19
C TRP A 117 -6.42 -9.23 17.59
N ARG A 118 -7.43 -8.48 17.14
CA ARG A 118 -8.85 -8.78 17.44
C ARG A 118 -9.28 -10.12 16.87
N ALA A 119 -8.79 -10.46 15.67
CA ALA A 119 -9.07 -11.73 15.02
C ALA A 119 -8.06 -12.83 15.40
N ARG A 120 -6.97 -12.49 16.09
CA ARG A 120 -5.82 -13.36 16.37
C ARG A 120 -5.29 -14.03 15.10
N ARG A 121 -5.26 -13.29 13.99
CA ARG A 121 -4.81 -13.78 12.68
C ARG A 121 -3.49 -13.15 12.28
N LEU A 122 -2.60 -13.99 11.74
CA LEU A 122 -1.36 -13.60 11.10
C LEU A 122 -1.47 -13.92 9.61
N LEU A 123 -1.12 -12.96 8.76
CA LEU A 123 -0.99 -13.16 7.31
C LEU A 123 0.43 -12.78 6.92
N THR A 124 1.06 -13.59 6.07
CA THR A 124 2.33 -13.28 5.45
C THR A 124 2.12 -13.22 3.95
N LEU A 125 2.49 -12.08 3.36
CA LEU A 125 2.45 -11.81 1.93
C LEU A 125 3.86 -11.93 1.36
N ASP A 126 3.93 -12.57 0.20
CA ASP A 126 5.08 -12.45 -0.69
C ASP A 126 4.94 -11.15 -1.50
N MET A 127 5.90 -10.26 -1.32
CA MET A 127 6.00 -8.93 -1.92
C MET A 127 6.71 -8.97 -3.28
N GLN A 128 7.36 -10.08 -3.61
CA GLN A 128 8.12 -10.28 -4.84
C GLN A 128 7.38 -11.16 -5.85
N ALA A 129 6.41 -11.97 -5.41
CA ALA A 129 5.55 -12.73 -6.30
C ALA A 129 4.88 -11.80 -7.32
N GLU A 130 5.24 -11.97 -8.58
CA GLU A 130 4.47 -11.46 -9.73
C GLU A 130 3.20 -12.29 -9.81
N GLY A 131 2.05 -11.62 -9.92
CA GLY A 131 0.76 -12.29 -10.07
C GLY A 131 0.81 -13.30 -11.21
N GLU A 132 0.44 -14.55 -10.93
CA GLU A 132 0.13 -15.51 -11.98
C GLU A 132 -1.06 -14.92 -12.76
N GLU A 133 -0.83 -14.50 -14.00
CA GLU A 133 -1.92 -14.23 -14.93
C GLU A 133 -2.70 -15.55 -15.03
N GLU A 134 -3.90 -15.61 -14.45
CA GLU A 134 -4.81 -16.73 -14.69
C GLU A 134 -5.10 -16.73 -16.20
N GLU A 135 -4.40 -17.59 -16.94
CA GLU A 135 -4.77 -17.95 -18.30
C GLU A 135 -6.17 -18.56 -18.20
N ASP A 136 -7.19 -17.77 -18.55
CA ASP A 136 -8.55 -18.24 -18.78
C ASP A 136 -8.46 -19.35 -19.85
N GLU A 137 -8.41 -20.62 -19.41
CA GLU A 137 -8.66 -21.77 -20.26
C GLU A 137 -10.14 -21.68 -20.70
N ASP A 138 -10.38 -20.96 -21.79
CA ASP A 138 -11.53 -21.12 -22.65
C ASP A 138 -11.56 -22.59 -23.12
N ASP A 139 -12.12 -23.49 -22.31
CA ASP A 139 -12.42 -24.86 -22.71
C ASP A 139 -13.56 -24.83 -23.72
N ALA A 140 -13.14 -24.66 -24.97
CA ALA A 140 -13.93 -24.81 -26.17
C ALA A 140 -14.31 -26.29 -26.37
N GLY A 141 -15.48 -26.67 -25.86
CA GLY A 141 -16.45 -27.57 -26.51
C GLY A 141 -16.08 -29.04 -26.76
N ASP A 142 -16.96 -29.93 -26.27
CA ASP A 142 -17.65 -30.98 -27.06
C ASP A 142 -18.97 -31.39 -26.37
#